data_AF-F0J9Q8-F1
#
_entry.id   AF-F0J9Q8-F1
#
_cell.length_a   1.000
_cell.length_b   1.000
_cell.length_c   1.000
_cell.angle_alpha   90.00
_cell.angle_beta   90.00
_cell.angle_gamma   90.00
#
_symmetry.space_group_name_H-M   'P 1'
#
loop_
_entity.id
_entity.type
_entity.pdbx_description
1 polymer ?
#
loop_
_entity_poly.entity_id
_entity_poly.type
_entity_poly.pdbx_seq_one_letter_code
_entity_poly.pdbx_strand_id
1 'polypeptide(L)'
;KWHPWRLIHWLIFGGGVVYAMWRLSVSEESEFLLSEMPRGFRPSIYGLRRKQDHMQFGWRTTRAYVRENLKWLLLHPILGRATAYAAPSLVPVFHSVYSLFMVASMLSWEVAVLFACEHAFFYALTALRSPVVSYVLTLVMLVHKHIVRTDSFYYLFHHYGRTCYMVTYIAFHWNILRSLSFSIDYLKAEQLKPEET
;
A
#
# COMPACT_ATOMS: atom_id res chain seq x y z
N LYS A 1 5.47 -21.17 -29.34
CA LYS A 1 6.54 -22.06 -28.83
C LYS A 1 7.60 -21.19 -28.15
N TRP A 2 7.93 -21.42 -26.88
CA TRP A 2 8.95 -20.64 -26.17
C TRP A 2 10.34 -20.99 -26.70
N HIS A 3 11.08 -20.01 -27.20
CA HIS A 3 12.43 -20.23 -27.73
C HIS A 3 13.43 -20.41 -26.56
N PRO A 4 14.28 -21.45 -26.56
CA PRO A 4 15.18 -21.77 -25.45
C PRO A 4 16.10 -20.59 -25.07
N TRP A 5 16.48 -19.77 -26.05
CA TRP A 5 17.25 -18.54 -25.83
C TRP A 5 16.57 -17.52 -24.91
N ARG A 6 15.24 -17.39 -25.00
CA ARG A 6 14.47 -16.49 -24.15
C ARG A 6 14.46 -16.98 -22.70
N LEU A 7 14.47 -18.30 -22.49
CA LEU A 7 14.53 -18.93 -21.17
C LEU A 7 15.91 -18.73 -20.52
N ILE A 8 16.98 -18.90 -21.31
CA ILE A 8 18.36 -18.63 -20.88
C ILE A 8 18.54 -17.15 -20.51
N HIS A 9 18.00 -16.22 -21.32
CA HIS A 9 18.05 -14.79 -21.03
C HIS A 9 17.39 -14.46 -19.68
N TRP A 10 16.19 -14.98 -19.41
CA TRP A 10 15.51 -14.76 -18.14
C TRP A 10 16.21 -15.42 -16.95
N LEU A 11 16.88 -16.57 -17.16
CA LEU A 11 17.70 -17.20 -16.12
C LEU A 11 18.96 -16.39 -15.79
N ILE A 12 19.68 -15.90 -16.80
CA ILE A 12 20.87 -15.06 -16.60
C ILE A 12 20.49 -13.73 -15.97
N PHE A 13 19.46 -13.06 -16.51
CA PHE A 13 19.00 -11.78 -15.99
C PHE A 13 18.43 -11.92 -14.57
N GLY A 14 17.57 -12.91 -14.34
CA GLY A 14 17.02 -13.21 -13.02
C GLY A 14 18.11 -13.58 -12.02
N GLY A 15 19.07 -14.43 -12.41
CA GLY A 15 20.22 -14.80 -11.60
C GLY A 15 21.13 -13.60 -11.28
N GLY A 16 21.38 -12.73 -12.25
CA GLY A 16 22.16 -11.50 -12.07
C GLY A 16 21.48 -10.52 -11.12
N VAL A 17 20.16 -10.33 -11.23
CA VAL A 17 19.38 -9.49 -10.30
C VAL A 17 19.41 -10.08 -8.89
N VAL A 18 19.19 -11.39 -8.74
CA VAL A 18 19.25 -12.06 -7.43
C VAL A 18 20.66 -11.95 -6.83
N TYR A 19 21.71 -12.11 -7.64
CA TYR A 19 23.09 -11.94 -7.20
C TYR A 19 23.39 -10.51 -6.77
N ALA A 20 22.96 -9.51 -7.54
CA ALA A 20 23.13 -8.11 -7.20
C ALA A 20 22.39 -7.75 -5.90
N MET A 21 21.13 -8.19 -5.76
CA MET A 21 20.36 -8.04 -4.52
C MET A 21 21.03 -8.74 -3.34
N TRP A 22 21.60 -9.92 -3.55
CA TRP A 22 22.35 -10.64 -2.52
C TRP A 22 23.61 -9.86 -2.10
N ARG A 23 24.43 -9.41 -3.05
CA ARG A 23 25.66 -8.65 -2.79
C ARG A 23 25.36 -7.32 -2.09
N LEU A 24 24.34 -6.59 -2.53
CA LEU A 24 23.94 -5.33 -1.90
C LEU A 24 23.30 -5.52 -0.52
N SER A 25 22.81 -6.74 -0.22
CA SER A 25 22.30 -7.08 1.11
C SER A 25 23.38 -7.47 2.13
N VAL A 26 24.66 -7.51 1.71
CA VAL A 26 25.81 -7.90 2.54
C VAL A 26 26.96 -6.92 2.29
N SER A 27 27.07 -5.88 3.12
CA SER A 27 28.21 -4.95 3.11
C SER A 27 29.04 -5.09 4.40
N GLU A 28 30.31 -4.69 4.37
CA GLU A 28 31.16 -4.59 5.58
C GLU A 28 30.52 -3.69 6.64
N GLU A 29 29.78 -2.65 6.22
CA GLU A 29 28.98 -1.80 7.11
C GLU A 29 27.92 -2.59 7.90
N SER A 30 27.34 -3.65 7.30
CA SER A 30 26.37 -4.51 7.98
C SER A 30 27.01 -5.40 9.06
N GLU A 31 28.26 -5.84 8.87
CA GLU A 31 29.02 -6.56 9.89
C GLU A 31 29.45 -5.64 11.04
N PHE A 32 29.85 -4.41 10.73
CA PHE A 32 30.13 -3.37 11.73
C PHE A 32 28.90 -3.08 12.59
N LEU A 33 27.73 -2.83 11.98
CA LEU A 33 26.48 -2.58 12.71
C LEU A 33 26.05 -3.76 13.60
N LEU A 34 26.32 -4.99 13.18
CA LEU A 34 26.06 -6.20 13.97
C LEU A 34 26.94 -6.30 15.21
N SER A 35 28.17 -5.79 15.14
CA SER A 35 29.13 -5.76 16.25
C SER A 35 28.81 -4.68 17.27
N GLU A 36 28.44 -3.48 16.81
CA GLU A 36 28.13 -2.32 17.67
C GLU A 36 26.72 -2.38 18.29
N MET A 37 25.73 -2.96 17.58
CA MET A 37 24.33 -2.97 18.02
C MET A 37 23.71 -4.38 18.06
N PRO A 38 24.30 -5.34 18.80
CA PRO A 38 23.88 -6.75 18.73
C PRO A 38 22.44 -7.00 19.19
N ARG A 39 21.88 -6.15 20.07
CA ARG A 39 20.47 -6.22 20.51
C ARG A 39 19.47 -5.73 19.45
N GLY A 40 19.95 -4.94 18.48
CA GLY A 40 19.17 -4.42 17.37
C GLY A 40 18.84 -5.45 16.31
N PHE A 41 19.59 -6.56 16.28
CA PHE A 41 19.46 -7.60 15.27
C PHE A 41 18.98 -8.91 15.90
N ARG A 42 17.99 -9.55 15.28
CA ARG A 42 17.47 -10.86 15.72
C ARG A 42 17.85 -11.98 14.76
N PRO A 43 17.99 -13.23 15.22
CA PRO A 43 18.21 -14.37 14.34
C PRO A 43 17.14 -14.42 13.24
N SER A 44 17.57 -14.52 11.99
CA SER A 44 16.67 -14.72 10.85
C SER A 44 16.27 -16.18 10.73
N ILE A 45 15.03 -16.41 10.30
CA ILE A 45 14.61 -17.72 9.76
C ILE A 45 15.27 -18.03 8.40
N TYR A 46 15.88 -17.04 7.75
CA TYR A 46 16.57 -17.18 6.46
C TYR A 46 18.08 -17.23 6.68
N GLY A 47 18.62 -18.44 6.84
CA GLY A 47 20.06 -18.70 6.95
C GLY A 47 20.63 -18.58 8.37
N LEU A 48 21.45 -19.55 8.76
CA LEU A 48 21.98 -19.73 10.14
C LEU A 48 22.86 -18.57 10.63
N ARG A 49 23.47 -17.79 9.73
CA ARG A 49 24.35 -16.65 10.06
C ARG A 49 23.68 -15.29 9.95
N ARG A 50 22.47 -15.21 9.41
CA ARG A 50 21.85 -13.93 9.06
C ARG A 50 21.09 -13.39 10.27
N LYS A 51 21.52 -12.24 10.80
CA LYS A 51 20.69 -11.49 11.75
C LYS A 51 19.91 -10.42 10.99
N GLN A 52 18.62 -10.28 11.31
CA GLN A 52 17.73 -9.31 10.71
C GLN A 52 17.74 -8.03 11.53
N ASP A 53 17.90 -6.89 10.83
CA ASP A 53 17.66 -5.59 11.41
C ASP A 53 16.22 -5.54 11.96
N HIS A 54 16.13 -5.29 13.26
CA HIS A 54 14.89 -5.14 14.00
C HIS A 54 14.72 -3.78 14.66
N MET A 55 15.68 -2.86 14.42
CA MET A 55 15.67 -1.50 14.93
C MET A 55 14.80 -0.60 14.05
N GLN A 56 14.78 -0.83 12.74
CA GLN A 56 13.99 -0.02 11.82
C GLN A 56 12.49 -0.40 11.92
N PHE A 57 11.71 0.54 12.46
CA PHE A 57 10.28 0.36 12.76
C PHE A 57 9.39 0.13 11.52
N GLY A 58 9.64 0.87 10.43
CA GLY A 58 8.94 0.74 9.15
C GLY A 58 9.19 -0.61 8.49
N TRP A 59 10.44 -1.03 8.33
CA TRP A 59 10.88 -2.32 7.81
C TRP A 59 10.28 -3.48 8.58
N ARG A 60 10.33 -3.42 9.92
CA ARG A 60 9.69 -4.43 10.77
C ARG A 60 8.19 -4.52 10.50
N THR A 61 7.53 -3.38 10.29
CA THR A 61 6.08 -3.31 10.05
C THR A 61 5.71 -3.78 8.65
N THR A 62 6.37 -3.29 7.60
CA THR A 62 6.18 -3.71 6.21
C THR A 62 6.43 -5.20 6.05
N ARG A 63 7.50 -5.72 6.64
CA ARG A 63 7.82 -7.15 6.57
C ARG A 63 6.75 -8.00 7.28
N ALA A 64 6.30 -7.60 8.46
CA ALA A 64 5.23 -8.30 9.17
C ALA A 64 3.95 -8.31 8.32
N TYR A 65 3.56 -7.13 7.81
CA TYR A 65 2.42 -6.97 6.92
C TYR A 65 2.49 -7.87 5.68
N VAL A 66 3.60 -7.82 4.92
CA VAL A 66 3.76 -8.64 3.71
C VAL A 66 3.71 -10.13 4.04
N ARG A 67 4.37 -10.56 5.12
CA ARG A 67 4.44 -11.98 5.49
C ARG A 67 3.08 -12.52 5.91
N GLU A 68 2.35 -11.77 6.74
CA GLU A 68 1.05 -12.19 7.28
C GLU A 68 -0.03 -12.18 6.19
N ASN A 69 0.13 -11.34 5.18
CA ASN A 69 -0.89 -11.07 4.18
C ASN A 69 -0.52 -11.49 2.76
N LEU A 70 0.55 -12.28 2.62
CA LEU A 70 1.02 -12.77 1.33
C LEU A 70 -0.10 -13.48 0.54
N LYS A 71 -0.97 -14.23 1.24
CA LYS A 71 -2.14 -14.88 0.63
C LYS A 71 -3.06 -13.89 -0.09
N TRP A 72 -3.36 -12.75 0.52
CA TRP A 72 -4.17 -11.69 -0.07
C TRP A 72 -3.44 -11.08 -1.26
N LEU A 73 -2.17 -10.73 -1.09
CA LEU A 73 -1.36 -10.14 -2.17
C LEU A 73 -1.25 -11.05 -3.41
N LEU A 74 -1.19 -12.36 -3.22
CA LEU A 74 -1.12 -13.35 -4.30
C LEU A 74 -2.49 -13.67 -4.91
N LEU A 75 -3.57 -13.66 -4.11
CA LEU A 75 -4.92 -13.92 -4.59
C LEU A 75 -5.43 -12.81 -5.52
N HIS A 76 -5.13 -11.56 -5.21
CA HIS A 76 -5.61 -10.40 -5.99
C HIS A 76 -5.32 -10.50 -7.50
N PRO A 77 -4.07 -10.72 -7.97
CA PRO A 77 -3.80 -10.80 -9.41
C PRO A 77 -4.41 -12.04 -10.08
N ILE A 78 -4.54 -13.16 -9.35
CA ILE A 78 -5.15 -14.38 -9.89
C ILE A 78 -6.65 -14.16 -10.11
N LEU A 79 -7.34 -13.72 -9.06
CA LEU A 79 -8.78 -13.46 -9.10
C LEU A 79 -9.11 -12.31 -10.06
N GLY A 80 -8.32 -11.24 -10.04
CA GLY A 80 -8.52 -10.10 -10.96
C GLY A 80 -8.39 -10.50 -12.43
N ARG A 81 -7.43 -11.36 -12.78
CA ARG A 81 -7.32 -11.90 -14.14
C ARG A 81 -8.48 -12.84 -14.48
N ALA A 82 -8.90 -13.68 -13.54
CA ALA A 82 -10.05 -14.56 -13.73
C ALA A 82 -11.33 -13.75 -13.97
N THR A 83 -11.57 -12.70 -13.19
CA THR A 83 -12.70 -11.78 -13.38
C THR A 83 -12.60 -11.06 -14.71
N ALA A 84 -11.42 -10.53 -15.08
CA ALA A 84 -11.23 -9.86 -16.36
C ALA A 84 -11.47 -10.80 -17.56
N TYR A 85 -11.15 -12.08 -17.42
CA TYR A 85 -11.42 -13.08 -18.46
C TYR A 85 -12.90 -13.47 -18.55
N ALA A 86 -13.55 -13.73 -17.41
CA ALA A 86 -14.91 -14.26 -17.38
C ALA A 86 -15.99 -13.19 -17.48
N ALA A 87 -15.78 -12.03 -16.86
CA ALA A 87 -16.74 -10.93 -16.78
C ALA A 87 -16.01 -9.57 -16.71
N PRO A 88 -15.51 -9.05 -17.85
CA PRO A 88 -14.74 -7.81 -17.90
C PRO A 88 -15.47 -6.60 -17.28
N SER A 89 -16.79 -6.53 -17.42
CA SER A 89 -17.62 -5.46 -16.85
C SER A 89 -17.63 -5.43 -15.32
N LEU A 90 -17.34 -6.54 -14.65
CA LEU A 90 -17.29 -6.65 -13.19
C LEU A 90 -15.91 -6.32 -12.61
N VAL A 91 -14.87 -6.13 -13.43
CA VAL A 91 -13.51 -5.84 -12.96
C VAL A 91 -13.44 -4.63 -12.01
N PRO A 92 -14.11 -3.50 -12.29
CA PRO A 92 -14.09 -2.37 -11.36
C PRO A 92 -14.71 -2.71 -10.00
N VAL A 93 -15.83 -3.44 -10.00
CA VAL A 93 -16.53 -3.86 -8.78
C VAL A 93 -15.67 -4.85 -8.00
N PHE A 94 -15.02 -5.80 -8.69
CA PHE A 94 -14.11 -6.76 -8.09
C PHE A 94 -12.98 -6.05 -7.35
N HIS A 95 -12.31 -5.07 -7.96
CA HIS A 95 -11.20 -4.37 -7.31
C HIS A 95 -11.66 -3.66 -6.03
N SER A 96 -12.80 -2.98 -6.05
CA SER A 96 -13.35 -2.30 -4.88
C SER A 96 -13.74 -3.28 -3.76
N VAL A 97 -14.51 -4.33 -4.09
CA VAL A 97 -14.98 -5.33 -3.11
C VAL A 97 -13.80 -6.10 -2.52
N TYR A 98 -12.87 -6.53 -3.37
CA TYR A 98 -11.68 -7.25 -2.94
C TYR A 98 -10.83 -6.39 -2.00
N SER A 99 -10.60 -5.13 -2.36
CA SER A 99 -9.79 -4.22 -1.55
C SER A 99 -10.43 -3.95 -0.20
N LEU A 100 -11.75 -3.73 -0.14
CA LEU A 100 -12.47 -3.56 1.12
C LEU A 100 -12.43 -4.82 1.98
N PHE A 101 -12.63 -5.99 1.39
CA PHE A 101 -12.57 -7.26 2.12
C PHE A 101 -11.16 -7.55 2.64
N MET A 102 -10.14 -7.28 1.82
CA MET A 102 -8.74 -7.36 2.21
C MET A 102 -8.45 -6.44 3.40
N VAL A 103 -8.83 -5.16 3.31
CA VAL A 103 -8.64 -4.19 4.40
C VAL A 103 -9.37 -4.64 5.67
N ALA A 104 -10.64 -5.04 5.57
CA ALA A 104 -11.43 -5.50 6.70
C ALA A 104 -10.82 -6.73 7.39
N SER A 105 -10.29 -7.66 6.59
CA SER A 105 -9.66 -8.89 7.08
C SER A 105 -8.27 -8.67 7.69
N MET A 106 -7.53 -7.67 7.19
CA MET A 106 -6.12 -7.47 7.53
C MET A 106 -5.88 -6.41 8.60
N LEU A 107 -6.72 -5.39 8.64
CA LEU A 107 -6.60 -4.26 9.57
C LEU A 107 -7.76 -4.32 10.56
N SER A 108 -8.94 -3.87 10.14
CA SER A 108 -10.21 -4.06 10.83
C SER A 108 -11.36 -3.63 9.92
N TRP A 109 -12.58 -4.07 10.23
CA TRP A 109 -13.78 -3.62 9.53
C TRP A 109 -14.00 -2.11 9.68
N GLU A 110 -13.63 -1.52 10.82
CA GLU A 110 -13.70 -0.07 11.08
C GLU A 110 -12.83 0.71 10.10
N VAL A 111 -11.63 0.22 9.81
CA VAL A 111 -10.71 0.81 8.83
C VAL A 111 -11.27 0.71 7.42
N ALA A 112 -11.91 -0.42 7.08
CA ALA A 112 -12.56 -0.58 5.78
C ALA A 112 -13.70 0.43 5.60
N VAL A 113 -14.53 0.63 6.63
CA VAL A 113 -15.59 1.65 6.63
C VAL A 113 -15.00 3.04 6.51
N LEU A 114 -13.95 3.35 7.26
CA LEU A 114 -13.27 4.65 7.19
C LEU A 114 -12.80 4.97 5.76
N PHE A 115 -12.12 4.04 5.09
CA PHE A 115 -11.67 4.24 3.71
C PHE A 115 -12.84 4.35 2.71
N ALA A 116 -13.92 3.58 2.91
CA ALA A 116 -15.12 3.72 2.09
C ALA A 116 -15.77 5.11 2.26
N CYS A 117 -15.87 5.61 3.50
CA CYS A 117 -16.36 6.95 3.78
C CYS A 117 -15.49 8.03 3.16
N GLU A 118 -14.16 7.86 3.21
CA GLU A 118 -13.21 8.79 2.61
C GLU A 118 -13.40 8.89 1.08
N HIS A 119 -13.49 7.75 0.40
CA HIS A 119 -13.77 7.74 -1.04
C HIS A 119 -15.14 8.33 -1.37
N ALA A 120 -16.18 8.00 -0.60
CA ALA A 120 -17.52 8.55 -0.78
C ALA A 120 -17.54 10.07 -0.59
N PHE A 121 -16.77 10.58 0.38
CA PHE A 121 -16.62 12.00 0.65
C PHE A 121 -16.01 12.75 -0.54
N PHE A 122 -14.89 12.26 -1.08
CA PHE A 122 -14.26 12.86 -2.25
C PHE A 122 -15.09 12.74 -3.52
N TYR A 123 -15.86 11.65 -3.64
CA TYR A 123 -16.84 11.52 -4.71
C TYR A 123 -17.96 12.56 -4.58
N ALA A 124 -18.54 12.75 -3.39
CA ALA A 124 -19.50 13.82 -3.15
C ALA A 124 -18.90 15.21 -3.43
N LEU A 125 -17.63 15.41 -3.12
CA LEU A 125 -16.91 16.65 -3.38
C LEU A 125 -16.81 16.98 -4.88
N THR A 126 -16.71 15.97 -5.75
CA THR A 126 -16.75 16.20 -7.20
C THR A 126 -18.07 16.79 -7.69
N ALA A 127 -19.18 16.53 -7.00
CA ALA A 127 -20.47 17.13 -7.35
C ALA A 127 -20.50 18.66 -7.19
N LEU A 128 -19.60 19.24 -6.39
CA LEU A 128 -19.48 20.70 -6.24
C LEU A 128 -18.80 21.38 -7.45
N ARG A 129 -18.29 20.60 -8.41
CA ARG A 129 -17.67 21.09 -9.66
C ARG A 129 -16.56 22.13 -9.48
N SER A 130 -15.93 22.19 -8.31
CA SER A 130 -14.91 23.18 -7.97
C SER A 130 -13.61 22.52 -7.54
N PRO A 131 -12.53 22.59 -8.33
CA PRO A 131 -11.24 22.02 -7.97
C PRO A 131 -10.63 22.72 -6.75
N VAL A 132 -10.90 24.01 -6.57
CA VAL A 132 -10.42 24.81 -5.42
C VAL A 132 -10.96 24.22 -4.12
N VAL A 133 -12.25 23.87 -4.08
CA VAL A 133 -12.88 23.27 -2.90
C VAL A 133 -12.22 21.92 -2.57
N SER A 134 -11.92 21.10 -3.58
CA SER A 134 -11.18 19.84 -3.39
C SER A 134 -9.80 20.04 -2.78
N TYR A 135 -9.02 21.02 -3.26
CA TYR A 135 -7.70 21.33 -2.70
C TYR A 135 -7.78 21.84 -1.26
N VAL A 136 -8.68 22.78 -0.97
CA VAL A 136 -8.82 23.38 0.36
C VAL A 136 -9.22 22.31 1.38
N LEU A 137 -10.21 21.47 1.08
CA LEU A 137 -10.62 20.42 2.01
C LEU A 137 -9.54 19.36 2.21
N THR A 138 -8.82 18.97 1.17
CA THR A 138 -7.69 18.05 1.29
C THR A 138 -6.63 18.63 2.23
N LEU A 139 -6.30 19.91 2.07
CA LEU A 139 -5.34 20.60 2.93
C LEU A 139 -5.83 20.61 4.39
N VAL A 140 -7.10 20.91 4.63
CA VAL A 140 -7.69 20.86 5.97
C VAL A 140 -7.55 19.46 6.58
N MET A 141 -7.86 18.40 5.83
CA MET A 141 -7.74 17.02 6.31
C MET A 141 -6.29 16.62 6.63
N LEU A 142 -5.31 17.05 5.82
CA LEU A 142 -3.89 16.76 6.06
C LEU A 142 -3.33 17.55 7.26
N VAL A 143 -3.75 18.81 7.41
CA VAL A 143 -3.24 19.70 8.47
C VAL A 143 -3.99 19.50 9.79
N HIS A 144 -5.18 18.89 9.78
CA HIS A 144 -6.00 18.63 10.95
C HIS A 144 -5.21 18.02 12.12
N LYS A 145 -4.32 17.05 11.84
CA LYS A 145 -3.47 16.43 12.86
C LYS A 145 -2.56 17.45 13.59
N HIS A 146 -2.02 18.42 12.86
CA HIS A 146 -1.16 19.46 13.44
C HIS A 146 -1.95 20.45 14.30
N ILE A 147 -3.22 20.68 13.95
CA ILE A 147 -4.12 21.59 14.67
C ILE A 147 -4.63 20.94 15.96
N VAL A 148 -5.11 19.69 15.87
CA VAL A 148 -5.84 19.03 16.95
C VAL A 148 -4.91 18.34 17.95
N ARG A 149 -3.63 18.10 17.62
CA ARG A 149 -2.58 17.50 18.47
C ARG A 149 -2.93 16.14 19.10
N THR A 150 -4.12 15.60 18.86
CA THR A 150 -4.56 14.25 19.22
C THR A 150 -4.38 13.31 18.03
N ASP A 151 -3.81 12.13 18.28
CA ASP A 151 -3.72 11.09 17.28
C ASP A 151 -4.97 10.19 17.34
N SER A 152 -5.96 10.49 16.50
CA SER A 152 -7.20 9.72 16.42
C SER A 152 -6.96 8.24 16.08
N PHE A 153 -5.85 7.91 15.42
CA PHE A 153 -5.50 6.52 15.10
C PHE A 153 -4.88 5.77 16.28
N TYR A 154 -4.48 6.45 17.35
CA TYR A 154 -3.88 5.80 18.52
C TYR A 154 -4.80 4.74 19.17
N TYR A 155 -6.11 4.90 18.99
CA TYR A 155 -7.08 3.84 19.30
C TYR A 155 -6.76 2.50 18.61
N LEU A 156 -6.44 2.52 17.31
CA LEU A 156 -6.09 1.31 16.54
C LEU A 156 -4.80 0.68 17.05
N PHE A 157 -3.86 1.49 17.54
CA PHE A 157 -2.62 0.98 18.13
C PHE A 157 -2.92 0.14 19.37
N HIS A 158 -3.81 0.61 20.23
CA HIS A 158 -4.18 -0.10 21.45
C HIS A 158 -5.05 -1.33 21.18
N HIS A 159 -6.00 -1.25 20.24
CA HIS A 159 -6.99 -2.32 20.05
C HIS A 159 -6.55 -3.40 19.04
N TYR A 160 -5.84 -3.00 17.98
CA TYR A 160 -5.42 -3.89 16.88
C TYR A 160 -3.91 -4.02 16.72
N GLY A 161 -3.14 -3.28 17.53
CA GLY A 161 -1.69 -3.35 17.56
C GLY A 161 -0.98 -2.49 16.51
N ARG A 162 0.35 -2.54 16.58
CA ARG A 162 1.23 -1.64 15.80
C ARG A 162 1.00 -1.72 14.29
N THR A 163 0.92 -2.92 13.73
CA THR A 163 0.85 -3.09 12.27
C THR A 163 -0.43 -2.46 11.73
N CYS A 164 -1.56 -2.69 12.40
CA CYS A 164 -2.84 -2.07 12.02
C CYS A 164 -2.75 -0.54 12.06
N TYR A 165 -2.30 0.02 13.19
CA TYR A 165 -2.10 1.47 13.33
C TYR A 165 -1.25 2.07 12.21
N MET A 166 -0.04 1.54 12.00
CA MET A 166 0.92 2.14 11.06
C MET A 166 0.43 2.04 9.62
N VAL A 167 -0.08 0.87 9.22
CA VAL A 167 -0.56 0.65 7.85
C VAL A 167 -1.78 1.52 7.59
N THR A 168 -2.73 1.58 8.52
CA THR A 168 -3.90 2.47 8.41
C THR A 168 -3.48 3.93 8.33
N TYR A 169 -2.56 4.38 9.19
CA TYR A 169 -2.10 5.75 9.20
C TYR A 169 -1.50 6.16 7.84
N ILE A 170 -0.61 5.33 7.29
CA ILE A 170 0.01 5.60 5.98
C ILE A 170 -1.05 5.55 4.86
N ALA A 171 -1.88 4.51 4.84
CA ALA A 171 -2.88 4.30 3.82
C ALA A 171 -3.95 5.41 3.82
N PHE A 172 -4.34 5.93 4.98
CA PHE A 172 -5.28 7.04 5.11
C PHE A 172 -4.78 8.30 4.39
N HIS A 173 -3.54 8.73 4.66
CA HIS A 173 -2.98 9.92 3.98
C HIS A 173 -2.78 9.67 2.48
N TRP A 174 -2.40 8.45 2.11
CA TRP A 174 -2.29 8.06 0.72
C TRP A 174 -3.64 8.12 -0.01
N ASN A 175 -4.71 7.62 0.63
CA ASN A 175 -6.07 7.64 0.09
C ASN A 175 -6.57 9.08 -0.10
N ILE A 176 -6.24 9.99 0.81
CA ILE A 176 -6.63 11.41 0.70
C ILE A 176 -6.05 11.98 -0.59
N LEU A 177 -4.75 11.80 -0.79
CA LEU A 177 -4.04 12.30 -1.97
C LEU A 177 -4.53 11.62 -3.26
N ARG A 178 -4.79 10.32 -3.21
CA ARG A 178 -5.29 9.58 -4.37
C ARG A 178 -6.71 9.99 -4.75
N SER A 179 -7.56 10.23 -3.76
CA SER A 179 -8.94 10.68 -3.95
C SER A 179 -8.98 12.12 -4.45
N LEU A 180 -8.10 13.00 -3.97
CA LEU A 180 -7.93 14.34 -4.57
C LEU A 180 -7.54 14.24 -6.05
N SER A 181 -6.53 13.42 -6.39
CA SER A 181 -6.13 13.20 -7.79
C SER A 181 -7.32 12.77 -8.63
N PHE A 182 -8.10 11.79 -8.15
CA PHE A 182 -9.33 11.35 -8.82
C PHE A 182 -10.32 12.50 -9.00
N SER A 183 -10.61 13.29 -7.96
CA SER A 183 -11.57 14.38 -8.04
C SER A 183 -11.16 15.42 -9.09
N ILE A 184 -9.87 15.78 -9.13
CA ILE A 184 -9.37 16.76 -10.11
C ILE A 184 -9.40 16.20 -11.52
N ASP A 185 -9.00 14.95 -11.71
CA ASP A 185 -9.00 14.30 -13.03
C ASP A 185 -10.43 14.16 -13.56
N TYR A 186 -11.40 13.83 -12.70
CA TYR A 186 -12.82 13.78 -13.03
C TYR A 186 -13.33 15.14 -13.49
N LEU A 187 -13.07 16.21 -12.72
CA LEU A 187 -13.52 17.56 -13.06
C LEU A 187 -12.94 18.06 -14.39
N LYS A 188 -11.65 17.79 -14.64
CA LYS A 188 -11.02 18.11 -15.92
C LYS A 188 -11.64 17.33 -17.08
N ALA A 189 -11.91 16.04 -16.88
CA ALA A 189 -12.56 15.22 -17.90
C ALA A 189 -13.99 15.71 -18.20
N GLU A 190 -14.72 16.17 -17.18
CA GLU A 190 -16.08 16.72 -17.36
C GLU A 190 -16.05 18.05 -18.14
N GLN A 191 -15.07 18.92 -17.89
CA GLN A 191 -14.88 20.17 -18.62
C GLN A 191 -14.51 19.96 -20.10
N LEU A 192 -13.89 18.83 -20.44
CA LEU A 192 -13.47 18.50 -21.80
C LEU A 192 -14.55 17.78 -22.62
N LYS A 193 -15.72 17.46 -22.02
CA LYS A 193 -16.82 16.88 -22.78
C LYS A 193 -17.39 17.94 -23.73
N PRO A 194 -17.54 17.64 -25.03
CA PRO A 194 -18.19 18.55 -25.95
C PRO A 194 -19.63 18.81 -25.48
N GLU A 195 -20.11 20.04 -25.60
CA GLU A 195 -21.53 20.35 -25.39
C GLU A 195 -22.35 19.50 -26.36
N GLU A 196 -23.21 18.62 -25.84
CA GLU A 196 -24.22 17.93 -26.64
C GLU A 196 -25.23 18.98 -27.13
N THR A 197 -24.95 19.58 -28.29
CA THR A 197 -25.91 20.37 -29.09
C THR A 197 -26.95 19.48 -29.74
#